data_AF-A0A537RCM0-F1
#
_entry.id   AF-A0A537RCM0-F1
#
_cell.length_a   1.000
_cell.length_b   1.000
_cell.length_c   1.000
_cell.angle_alpha   90.00
_cell.angle_beta   90.00
_cell.angle_gamma   90.00
#
_symmetry.space_group_name_H-M   'P 1'
#
loop_
_entity.id
_entity.type
_entity.pdbx_description
1 polymer ?
#
loop_
_entity_poly.entity_id
_entity_poly.type
_entity_poly.pdbx_seq_one_letter_code
_entity_poly.pdbx_strand_id
1 'polypeptide(L)' 'MSQSLKVGDLVKKRTGYAYPGVIVSVFTTQAGAVRYVVEADHPEFAGMLHIFNADQLEPRA' A
#
# COMPACT_ATOMS: atom_id res chain seq x y z
N MET A 1 13.26 3.73 -13.40
CA MET A 1 12.50 4.83 -12.78
C MET A 1 11.33 4.19 -12.05
N SER A 2 11.36 4.12 -10.72
CA SER A 2 10.24 3.59 -9.93
C SER A 2 9.12 4.62 -9.96
N GLN A 3 7.98 4.29 -10.55
CA GLN A 3 6.78 5.13 -10.49
C GLN A 3 6.36 5.27 -9.01
N SER A 4 6.11 6.50 -8.57
CA SER A 4 5.50 6.75 -7.27
C SER A 4 4.07 6.23 -7.28
N LEU A 5 3.73 5.40 -6.31
CA LEU A 5 2.37 4.90 -6.11
C LEU A 5 1.44 6.05 -5.69
N LYS A 6 0.16 5.96 -6.02
CA LYS A 6 -0.85 6.98 -5.71
C LYS A 6 -2.17 6.35 -5.26
N VAL A 7 -3.06 7.18 -4.71
CA VAL A 7 -4.42 6.76 -4.35
C VAL A 7 -5.13 6.17 -5.57
N GLY A 8 -5.77 5.02 -5.38
CA GLY A 8 -6.44 4.23 -6.41
C GLY A 8 -5.57 3.12 -7.03
N ASP A 9 -4.26 3.12 -6.82
CA ASP A 9 -3.40 2.05 -7.35
C ASP A 9 -3.69 0.73 -6.61
N LEU A 10 -3.82 -0.35 -7.39
CA LEU A 10 -3.84 -1.71 -6.88
C LEU A 10 -2.42 -2.14 -6.54
N VAL A 11 -2.23 -2.63 -5.32
CA VAL A 11 -0.92 -3.02 -4.82
C VAL A 11 -0.98 -4.37 -4.12
N LYS A 12 0.20 -4.96 -3.99
CA LYS A 12 0.44 -6.07 -3.07
C LYS A 12 1.73 -5.85 -2.32
N LYS A 13 1.83 -6.45 -1.14
CA LYS A 13 3.09 -6.49 -0.40
C LYS A 13 4.14 -7.30 -1.16
N ARG A 14 5.37 -6.78 -1.22
CA ARG A 14 6.51 -7.37 -1.95
C ARG A 14 7.01 -8.68 -1.31
N THR A 15 7.06 -8.75 0.02
CA THR A 15 7.62 -9.89 0.75
C THR A 15 6.83 -10.20 2.04
N GLY A 16 6.94 -11.45 2.50
CA GLY A 16 6.25 -11.94 3.69
C GLY A 16 4.80 -12.32 3.41
N TYR A 17 3.90 -12.05 4.38
CA TYR A 17 2.48 -12.36 4.23
C TYR A 17 1.83 -11.57 3.07
N ALA A 18 0.84 -12.18 2.42
CA ALA A 18 0.09 -11.54 1.36
C ALA A 18 -0.77 -10.40 1.94
N TYR A 19 -0.67 -9.23 1.32
CA TYR A 19 -1.55 -8.10 1.60
C TYR A 19 -1.91 -7.42 0.28
N PRO A 20 -2.90 -7.96 -0.45
CA PRO A 20 -3.42 -7.32 -1.65
C PRO A 20 -4.42 -6.23 -1.26
N GLY A 21 -4.45 -5.12 -1.99
CA GLY A 21 -5.38 -4.04 -1.72
C GLY A 21 -5.24 -2.83 -2.63
N VAL A 22 -5.91 -1.75 -2.24
CA VAL A 22 -5.95 -0.47 -2.95
C VAL A 22 -5.35 0.61 -2.07
N ILE A 23 -4.54 1.50 -2.65
CA ILE A 23 -4.07 2.68 -1.91
C ILE A 23 -5.23 3.64 -1.72
N VAL A 24 -5.59 3.94 -0.48
CA VAL A 24 -6.68 4.85 -0.13
C VAL A 24 -6.19 6.19 0.44
N SER A 25 -4.92 6.26 0.86
CA SER A 25 -4.30 7.51 1.30
C SER A 25 -2.78 7.47 1.16
N VAL A 26 -2.18 8.63 0.92
CA VAL A 26 -0.73 8.85 0.91
C VAL A 26 -0.43 10.08 1.74
N PHE A 27 0.50 9.96 2.68
CA PHE A 27 0.86 11.07 3.56
C PHE A 27 2.35 11.08 3.86
N THR A 28 2.83 12.26 4.26
CA THR A 28 4.22 12.47 4.70
C THR A 28 4.24 12.56 6.22
N THR A 29 5.10 11.76 6.87
CA THR A 29 5.29 11.83 8.33
C THR A 29 5.99 13.13 8.73
N GLN A 30 5.98 13.46 10.02
CA GLN A 30 6.76 14.60 10.54
C GLN A 30 8.28 14.47 10.27
N ALA A 31 8.77 13.24 10.08
CA ALA A 31 10.15 12.94 9.71
C ALA A 31 10.41 13.04 8.18
N GLY A 32 9.43 13.48 7.39
CA GLY A 32 9.56 13.64 5.93
C GLY A 32 9.42 12.34 5.13
N ALA A 33 9.05 11.21 5.75
CA ALA A 33 8.91 9.94 5.06
C ALA A 33 7.51 9.77 4.46
N VAL A 34 7.42 9.34 3.19
CA VAL A 34 6.14 9.02 2.55
C VAL A 34 5.65 7.65 3.00
N ARG A 35 4.36 7.56 3.35
CA ARG A 35 3.67 6.33 3.74
C ARG A 35 2.38 6.16 2.95
N TYR A 36 2.01 4.90 2.74
CA TYR A 36 0.84 4.51 1.97
C TYR A 36 -0.13 3.76 2.86
N VAL A 37 -1.38 4.20 2.90
CA VAL A 37 -2.48 3.46 3.54
C VAL A 37 -3.10 2.59 2.46
N VAL A 38 -3.11 1.28 2.69
CA VAL A 38 -3.73 0.29 1.81
C VAL A 38 -4.95 -0.28 2.50
N GLU A 39 -6.08 -0.27 1.81
CA GLU A 39 -7.28 -1.02 2.18
C GLU A 39 -7.22 -2.39 1.53
N ALA A 40 -7.24 -3.44 2.34
CA ALA A 40 -7.16 -4.80 1.84
C ALA A 40 -8.44 -5.21 1.10
N ASP A 41 -8.26 -5.95 0.01
CA ASP A 41 -9.36 -6.51 -0.79
C ASP A 41 -9.40 -8.04 -0.79
N HIS A 42 -8.56 -8.67 0.04
CA HIS A 42 -8.60 -10.12 0.25
C HIS A 42 -9.85 -10.52 1.05
N PRO A 43 -10.59 -11.59 0.68
CA PRO A 43 -11.84 -11.97 1.35
C PRO A 43 -11.73 -12.17 2.86
N GLU A 44 -10.59 -12.67 3.35
CA GLU A 44 -10.39 -12.97 4.78
C GLU A 44 -10.21 -11.72 5.65
N PHE A 45 -9.85 -10.58 5.06
CA PHE A 45 -9.53 -9.36 5.80
C PHE A 45 -9.90 -8.10 5.00
N ALA A 46 -10.96 -8.18 4.20
CA ALA A 46 -11.44 -7.07 3.37
C ALA A 46 -11.82 -5.86 4.23
N GLY A 47 -11.44 -4.67 3.79
CA GLY A 47 -11.67 -3.41 4.51
C GLY A 47 -10.67 -3.15 5.64
N MET A 48 -9.75 -4.08 5.95
CA MET A 48 -8.66 -3.81 6.88
C MET A 48 -7.73 -2.74 6.29
N LEU A 49 -7.34 -1.76 7.10
CA LEU A 49 -6.38 -0.73 6.72
C LEU A 49 -5.00 -1.05 7.31
N HIS A 50 -3.96 -0.86 6.51
CA HIS A 50 -2.58 -0.97 6.98
C HIS A 50 -1.66 0.05 6.30
N ILE A 51 -0.66 0.52 7.04
CA ILE A 51 0.30 1.53 6.60
C ILE A 51 1.61 0.85 6.17
N PHE A 52 2.09 1.18 4.97
CA PHE A 52 3.32 0.62 4.40
C PHE A 52 4.31 1.71 3.99
N ASN A 53 5.58 1.33 3.95
CA ASN A 53 6.63 2.06 3.25
C ASN A 53 6.54 1.79 1.73
N ALA A 54 7.14 2.68 0.92
CA ALA A 54 7.16 2.53 -0.54
C ALA A 54 7.79 1.20 -1.01
N ASP A 55 8.88 0.79 -0.38
CA ASP A 55 9.68 -0.40 -0.74
C ASP A 55 8.97 -1.72 -0.42
N GLN A 56 7.99 -1.69 0.48
CA GLN A 56 7.19 -2.85 0.86
C GLN A 56 6.06 -3.16 -0.12
N LEU A 57 5.75 -2.24 -1.04
CA LEU A 57 4.65 -2.38 -1.99
C LEU A 57 5.17 -2.55 -3.42
N GLU A 58 4.37 -3.23 -4.23
CA GLU A 58 4.51 -3.24 -5.68
C GLU A 58 3.14 -3.20 -6.36
N PRO A 59 3.05 -2.65 -7.59
CA PRO A 59 1.83 -2.66 -8.36
C PRO A 59 1.31 -4.09 -8.56
N ARG A 60 0.01 -4.27 -8.37
CA ARG A 60 -0.70 -5.49 -8.70
C ARG A 60 -1.49 -5.24 -9.99
N ALA A 61 -1.05 -5.88 -11.08
CA ALA A 61 -1.76 -5.85 -12.37
C ALA A 61 -3.12 -6.54 -12.27
#